data_AF-A0ABD4W6V0-F1
#
_entry.id   AF-A0ABD4W6V0-F1
#
_cell.length_a   1.000
_cell.length_b   1.000
_cell.length_c   1.000
_cell.angle_alpha   90.00
_cell.angle_beta   90.00
_cell.angle_gamma   90.00
#
_symmetry.space_group_name_H-M   'P 1'
#
loop_
_entity.id
_entity.type
_entity.pdbx_description
1 polymer ?
#
loop_
_entity_poly.entity_id
_entity_poly.type
_entity_poly.pdbx_seq_one_letter_code
_entity_poly.pdbx_strand_id
1 'polypeptide(L)'
;MQFESAEEQEAFLSKADHLHKWSGECQYENLLLDVLQNGVPSNDRTGVGTISLFGTRMEFDLSKAFPLITSKKVFLKGVIVFGLRRPRPLGWGGSKPSSFHRLL
;
A
#
# COMPACT_ATOMS: atom_id res chain seq x y z
N MET A 1 -16.78 -26.47 -9.79
CA MET A 1 -15.51 -27.14 -10.12
C MET A 1 -15.33 -28.26 -9.13
N GLN A 2 -15.54 -29.51 -9.56
CA GLN A 2 -15.17 -30.69 -8.77
C GLN A 2 -13.85 -31.19 -9.34
N PHE A 3 -12.86 -31.40 -8.48
CA PHE A 3 -11.56 -31.96 -8.86
C PHE A 3 -11.68 -33.49 -8.77
N GLU A 4 -11.29 -34.20 -9.83
CA GLU A 4 -11.49 -35.65 -9.92
C GLU A 4 -10.29 -36.44 -9.40
N SER A 5 -9.12 -35.81 -9.26
CA SER A 5 -7.88 -36.46 -8.80
C SER A 5 -7.04 -35.58 -7.84
N ALA A 6 -6.29 -36.22 -6.93
CA ALA A 6 -5.36 -35.54 -6.02
C ALA A 6 -4.18 -34.90 -6.76
N GLU A 7 -3.74 -35.51 -7.86
CA GLU A 7 -2.68 -34.96 -8.72
C GLU A 7 -3.13 -33.68 -9.43
N GLU A 8 -4.41 -33.60 -9.79
CA GLU A 8 -5.00 -32.38 -10.37
C GLU A 8 -5.09 -31.24 -9.36
N GLN A 9 -5.40 -31.57 -8.10
CA GLN A 9 -5.40 -30.61 -7.01
C GLN A 9 -3.98 -30.07 -6.76
N GLU A 10 -2.99 -30.95 -6.75
CA GLU A 10 -1.58 -30.57 -6.53
C GLU A 10 -1.05 -29.73 -7.70
N ALA A 11 -1.37 -30.08 -8.94
CA ALA A 11 -1.04 -29.28 -10.12
C ALA A 11 -1.74 -27.91 -10.13
N PHE A 12 -3.01 -27.86 -9.68
CA PHE A 12 -3.75 -26.60 -9.56
C PHE A 12 -3.15 -25.68 -8.48
N LEU A 13 -2.82 -26.24 -7.31
CA LEU A 13 -2.18 -25.50 -6.22
C LEU A 13 -0.79 -24.99 -6.64
N SER A 14 0.01 -25.83 -7.29
CA SER A 14 1.31 -25.43 -7.86
C SER A 14 1.18 -24.28 -8.87
N LYS A 15 0.16 -24.33 -9.73
CA LYS A 15 -0.12 -23.26 -10.69
C LYS A 15 -0.61 -21.98 -10.01
N ALA A 16 -1.44 -22.09 -8.97
CA ALA A 16 -1.91 -20.95 -8.18
C ALA A 16 -0.76 -20.27 -7.45
N ASP A 17 0.13 -21.04 -6.82
CA ASP A 17 1.34 -20.55 -6.17
C ASP A 17 2.26 -19.83 -7.16
N HIS A 18 2.44 -20.41 -8.36
CA HIS A 18 3.19 -19.76 -9.43
C HIS A 18 2.56 -18.41 -9.80
N LEU A 19 1.26 -18.35 -10.05
CA LEU A 19 0.59 -17.10 -10.40
C LEU A 19 0.68 -16.05 -9.27
N HIS A 20 0.56 -16.48 -8.02
CA HIS A 20 0.70 -15.62 -6.85
C HIS A 20 2.13 -15.05 -6.75
N LYS A 21 3.16 -15.87 -7.03
CA LYS A 21 4.58 -15.47 -7.00
C LYS A 21 4.93 -14.32 -7.96
N TRP A 22 4.18 -14.17 -9.05
CA TRP A 22 4.35 -13.07 -10.02
C TRP A 22 3.42 -11.88 -9.75
N SER A 23 2.57 -11.94 -8.73
CA SER A 23 1.72 -10.82 -8.33
C SER A 23 2.54 -9.72 -7.66
N GLY A 24 2.17 -8.45 -7.89
CA GLY A 24 2.74 -7.33 -7.15
C GLY A 24 2.51 -7.44 -5.64
N GLU A 25 1.42 -8.08 -5.22
CA GLU A 25 1.13 -8.32 -3.80
C GLU A 25 2.16 -9.22 -3.11
N CYS A 26 2.65 -10.24 -3.82
CA CYS A 26 3.70 -11.12 -3.32
C CYS A 26 5.02 -10.35 -3.07
N GLN A 27 5.32 -9.30 -3.85
CA GLN A 27 6.49 -8.44 -3.56
C GLN A 27 6.35 -7.74 -2.20
N TYR A 28 5.16 -7.24 -1.88
CA TYR A 28 4.89 -6.61 -0.60
C TYR A 28 4.97 -7.61 0.57
N GLU A 29 4.37 -8.79 0.41
CA GLU A 29 4.40 -9.83 1.44
C GLU A 29 5.80 -10.39 1.69
N ASN A 30 6.59 -10.61 0.62
CA ASN A 30 7.98 -11.03 0.74
C ASN A 30 8.83 -9.96 1.44
N LEU A 31 8.59 -8.68 1.17
CA LEU A 31 9.27 -7.60 1.88
C LEU A 31 8.94 -7.60 3.38
N LEU A 32 7.68 -7.84 3.75
CA LEU A 32 7.30 -7.95 5.17
C LEU A 32 7.99 -9.14 5.84
N LEU A 33 8.03 -10.30 5.18
CA LEU A 33 8.72 -11.48 5.68
C LEU A 33 10.22 -11.21 5.87
N ASP A 34 10.85 -10.53 4.91
CA ASP A 34 12.27 -10.16 4.98
C ASP A 34 12.54 -9.21 6.16
N VAL A 35 11.70 -8.19 6.35
CA VAL A 35 11.80 -7.29 7.51
C VAL A 35 11.69 -8.06 8.83
N LEU A 36 10.80 -9.05 8.92
CA LEU A 36 10.62 -9.85 10.14
C LEU A 36 11.80 -10.80 10.40
N GLN A 37 12.42 -11.34 9.36
CA GLN A 37 13.49 -12.34 9.49
C GLN A 37 14.88 -11.70 9.62
N ASN A 38 15.16 -10.69 8.80
CA ASN A 38 16.50 -10.11 8.63
C ASN A 38 16.60 -8.65 9.07
N GLY A 39 15.50 -8.04 9.50
CA GLY A 39 15.47 -6.63 9.90
C GLY A 39 16.20 -6.34 11.20
N VAL A 40 16.70 -5.10 11.32
CA VAL A 40 17.43 -4.62 12.50
C VAL A 40 16.48 -3.86 13.42
N PRO A 41 16.45 -4.15 14.73
CA PRO A 41 15.66 -3.38 15.68
C PRO A 41 16.24 -1.97 15.86
N SER A 42 15.38 -0.97 15.76
CA SER A 42 15.69 0.44 15.92
C SER A 42 14.71 1.10 16.88
N ASN A 43 15.18 2.09 17.64
CA ASN A 43 14.33 2.87 18.52
C ASN A 43 13.79 4.10 17.77
N ASP A 44 12.49 4.32 17.83
CA ASP A 44 11.79 5.33 17.04
C ASP A 44 11.27 6.49 17.92
N ARG A 45 10.86 7.60 17.31
CA ARG A 45 10.38 8.79 18.05
C ARG A 45 9.10 8.53 18.87
N THR A 46 8.36 7.47 18.56
CA THR A 46 7.14 7.11 19.32
C THR A 46 7.44 6.22 20.53
N GLY A 47 8.66 5.66 20.63
CA GLY A 47 9.09 4.82 21.73
C GLY A 47 8.51 3.40 21.69
N VAL A 48 7.86 3.00 20.60
CA VAL A 48 7.32 1.64 20.39
C VAL A 48 8.44 0.68 19.95
N GLY A 49 9.45 1.21 19.26
CA GLY A 49 10.48 0.40 18.60
C GLY A 49 9.98 -0.07 17.23
N THR A 50 10.92 -0.30 16.31
CA THR A 50 10.63 -0.69 14.93
C THR A 50 11.69 -1.68 14.45
N ILE A 51 11.29 -2.65 13.63
CA ILE A 51 12.22 -3.51 12.88
C ILE A 51 12.29 -2.96 11.46
N SER A 52 13.47 -2.66 10.96
CA SER A 52 13.64 -2.04 9.65
C SER A 52 14.76 -2.67 8.82
N LEU A 53 14.60 -2.57 7.51
CA LEU A 53 15.62 -2.89 6.51
C LEU A 53 15.90 -1.64 5.67
N PHE A 54 17.14 -1.50 5.22
CA PHE A 54 17.56 -0.37 4.40
C PHE A 54 17.57 -0.74 2.90
N GLY A 55 17.07 0.17 2.07
CA GLY A 55 17.29 0.12 0.61
C GLY A 55 16.45 -0.91 -0.16
N THR A 56 15.23 -1.22 0.30
CA THR A 56 14.34 -2.15 -0.42
C THR A 56 13.55 -1.44 -1.53
N ARG A 57 13.23 -2.16 -2.61
CA ARG A 57 12.53 -1.62 -3.79
C ARG A 57 11.43 -2.59 -4.23
N MET A 58 10.29 -2.01 -4.60
CA MET A 58 9.18 -2.72 -5.23
C MET A 58 8.81 -2.03 -6.54
N GLU A 59 8.39 -2.80 -7.53
CA GLU A 59 8.02 -2.28 -8.85
C GLU A 59 6.65 -2.80 -9.26
N PHE A 60 5.77 -1.87 -9.67
CA PHE A 60 4.40 -2.15 -10.04
C PHE A 60 4.11 -1.61 -11.44
N ASP A 61 3.60 -2.48 -12.32
CA ASP A 61 3.18 -2.12 -13.66
C ASP A 61 1.76 -1.52 -13.63
N LEU A 62 1.69 -0.19 -13.67
CA LEU A 62 0.44 0.57 -13.62
C LEU A 62 -0.40 0.46 -14.90
N SER A 63 0.17 -0.05 -16.00
CA SER A 63 -0.60 -0.25 -17.24
C SER A 63 -1.59 -1.40 -17.13
N LYS A 64 -1.31 -2.37 -16.25
CA LYS A 64 -2.14 -3.55 -16.04
C LYS A 64 -3.21 -3.32 -14.97
N ALA A 65 -2.81 -2.80 -13.81
CA ALA A 65 -3.71 -2.62 -12.68
C ALA A 65 -3.15 -1.62 -11.66
N PHE A 66 -4.05 -1.11 -10.81
CA PHE A 66 -3.65 -0.31 -9.65
C PHE A 66 -3.17 -1.23 -8.51
N PRO A 67 -1.98 -0.99 -7.91
CA PRO A 67 -1.38 -1.85 -6.91
C PRO A 67 -2.05 -1.65 -5.53
N LEU A 68 -3.25 -2.19 -5.38
CA LEU A 68 -3.97 -2.24 -4.12
C LEU A 68 -3.73 -3.59 -3.44
N ILE A 69 -3.29 -3.56 -2.18
CA ILE A 69 -3.18 -4.77 -1.35
C ILE A 69 -4.59 -5.33 -1.11
N THR A 70 -4.76 -6.62 -1.36
CA THR A 70 -6.03 -7.35 -1.22
C THR A 70 -6.08 -8.14 0.09
N SER A 71 -4.92 -8.55 0.64
CA SER A 71 -4.77 -9.23 1.94
C SER A 71 -5.34 -8.43 3.11
N LYS A 72 -5.50 -7.10 2.96
CA LYS A 72 -6.15 -6.24 3.97
C LYS A 72 -6.95 -5.13 3.30
N LYS A 73 -8.11 -4.81 3.88
CA LYS A 73 -8.94 -3.69 3.42
C LYS A 73 -8.25 -2.34 3.64
N VAL A 74 -7.92 -1.66 2.54
CA VAL A 74 -7.30 -0.32 2.54
C VAL A 74 -8.35 0.78 2.54
N PHE A 75 -8.12 1.86 3.30
CA PHE A 75 -9.01 3.02 3.34
C PHE A 75 -8.79 3.98 2.15
N LEU A 76 -9.26 3.58 0.97
CA LEU A 76 -9.07 4.31 -0.29
C LEU A 76 -9.65 5.73 -0.31
N LYS A 77 -10.81 5.95 0.34
CA LYS A 77 -11.46 7.27 0.37
C LYS A 77 -10.54 8.33 0.97
N GLY A 78 -9.82 7.99 2.03
CA GLY A 78 -8.85 8.90 2.64
C GLY A 78 -7.69 9.20 1.71
N VAL A 79 -7.10 8.15 1.11
CA VAL A 79 -5.93 8.29 0.21
C VAL A 79 -6.23 9.19 -0.98
N ILE A 80 -7.36 9.01 -1.66
CA ILE A 80 -7.69 9.76 -2.88
C ILE A 80 -8.21 11.17 -2.57
N VAL A 81 -9.14 11.31 -1.62
CA VAL A 81 -9.83 12.60 -1.39
C VAL A 81 -8.96 13.60 -0.64
N PHE A 82 -8.06 13.14 0.24
CA PHE A 82 -7.18 14.04 0.99
C PHE A 82 -6.27 14.85 0.06
N GLY A 83 -5.69 14.22 -0.97
CA GLY A 83 -4.82 14.90 -1.94
C GLY A 83 -5.56 15.84 -2.89
N LEU A 84 -6.84 15.58 -3.18
CA LEU A 84 -7.63 16.37 -4.13
C LEU A 84 -8.23 17.63 -3.50
N ARG A 85 -8.42 17.66 -2.18
CA ARG A 85 -8.89 18.86 -1.48
C ARG A 85 -7.74 19.86 -1.38
N ARG A 86 -7.89 21.00 -2.06
CA ARG A 86 -7.03 22.19 -1.93
C ARG A 86 -6.62 22.39 -0.46
N PRO A 87 -5.35 22.70 -0.18
CA PRO A 87 -4.89 22.90 1.18
C PRO A 87 -5.79 23.94 1.86
N ARG A 88 -6.41 23.54 2.97
CA ARG A 88 -7.06 24.51 3.86
C ARG A 88 -5.95 25.39 4.41
N PRO A 89 -6.02 26.73 4.28
CA PRO A 89 -5.07 27.60 4.95
C PRO A 89 -5.17 27.30 6.45
N LEU A 90 -4.10 26.74 7.01
CA LEU A 90 -3.95 26.55 8.45
C LEU A 90 -3.54 27.91 9.03
N GLY A 91 -4.44 28.52 9.83
CA GLY A 91 -4.32 29.89 10.35
C GLY A 91 -4.87 30.91 9.34
N TRP A 92 -5.73 31.85 9.70
CA TRP A 92 -5.46 32.88 10.69
C TRP A 92 -6.77 33.40 11.30
N GLY A 93 -6.80 33.49 12.62
CA GLY A 93 -7.72 34.39 13.33
C GLY A 93 -7.25 35.82 13.09
N GLY A 94 -7.87 36.49 12.13
CA GLY A 94 -7.57 37.88 11.78
C GLY A 94 -8.36 38.26 10.54
N SER A 95 -9.34 39.14 10.72
CA SER A 95 -10.20 39.82 9.73
C SER A 95 -10.21 39.26 8.31
N LYS A 96 -11.39 38.77 7.89
CA LYS A 96 -11.70 38.51 6.47
C LYS A 96 -11.21 39.68 5.60
N PRO A 97 -10.50 39.45 4.49
CA PRO A 97 -10.28 40.51 3.52
C PRO A 97 -11.65 40.92 2.96
N SER A 98 -12.09 42.13 3.29
CA SER A 98 -13.21 42.77 2.61
C SER A 98 -12.77 43.03 1.18
N SER A 99 -13.55 42.49 0.23
CA SER A 99 -13.39 42.72 -1.21
C SER A 99 -12.31 41.87 -1.90
N PHE A 100 -12.62 40.59 -2.08
CA PHE A 100 -12.19 39.91 -3.30
C PHE A 100 -13.22 40.25 -4.39
N HIS A 101 -12.88 41.20 -5.26
CA HIS A 101 -13.58 41.34 -6.53
C HIS A 101 -13.42 40.02 -7.31
N ARG A 102 -14.57 39.43 -7.62
CA ARG A 102 -14.73 38.35 -8.57
C ARG A 102 -14.23 38.84 -9.93
N LEU A 103 -13.02 38.44 -10.32
CA LEU A 103 -12.64 38.45 -11.73
C LEU A 103 -13.30 37.23 -12.38
N LEU A 104 -14.52 37.48 -12.87
CA LEU A 104 -15.09 36.86 -14.07
C LEU A 104 -15.56 38.02 -14.95
#